data_AF-A0A365CYZ7-F1
#
_entry.id   AF-A0A365CYZ7-F1
#
_cell.length_a   1.000
_cell.length_b   1.000
_cell.length_c   1.000
_cell.angle_alpha   90.00
_cell.angle_beta   90.00
_cell.angle_gamma   90.00
#
_symmetry.space_group_name_H-M   'P 1'
#
loop_
_entity.id
_entity.type
_entity.pdbx_description
1 polymer ?
#
loop_
_entity_poly.entity_id
_entity_poly.type
_entity_poly.pdbx_seq_one_letter_code
_entity_poly.pdbx_strand_id
1 'polypeptide(L)' 'MNFAWLVDEWDITDAREVTDVIAWARSKAGGNPFEIFLRWEDHHTSKNDQPEPYSRYALIYGKPAVEDATTETISFESK' A
#
# COMPACT_ATOMS: atom_id res chain seq x y z
N MET A 1 -23.36 3.02 4.89
CA MET A 1 -22.24 3.68 4.20
C MET A 1 -21.69 2.66 3.21
N ASN A 2 -21.85 2.91 1.90
CA ASN A 2 -21.30 2.04 0.86
C ASN A 2 -19.82 2.38 0.70
N PHE A 3 -18.92 1.48 1.09
CA PHE A 3 -17.49 1.61 0.81
C PHE A 3 -17.28 1.25 -0.66
N ALA A 4 -16.86 2.23 -1.46
CA ALA A 4 -16.46 1.99 -2.83
C ALA A 4 -15.17 1.16 -2.81
N TRP A 5 -15.31 -0.14 -3.03
CA TRP A 5 -14.21 -1.02 -3.42
C TRP A 5 -13.69 -0.56 -4.79
N LEU A 6 -12.44 -0.12 -4.82
CA LEU A 6 -11.51 -0.32 -5.93
C LEU A 6 -10.11 -0.11 -5.36
N VAL A 7 -9.43 -1.21 -5.02
CA VAL A 7 -7.97 -1.21 -4.98
C VAL A 7 -7.57 -1.14 -6.45
N ASP A 8 -7.53 0.07 -6.99
CA ASP A 8 -6.85 0.28 -8.26
C ASP A 8 -5.36 0.10 -7.96
N GLU A 9 -4.78 -1.01 -8.41
CA GLU A 9 -3.34 -1.20 -8.38
C GLU A 9 -2.72 -0.25 -9.41
N TRP A 10 -2.09 0.82 -8.92
CA TRP A 10 -1.38 1.78 -9.76
C TRP A 10 0.12 1.49 -9.69
N ASP A 11 0.72 1.25 -10.86
CA ASP A 11 2.17 1.30 -10.98
C ASP A 11 2.61 2.76 -11.10
N ILE A 12 3.26 3.28 -10.05
CA ILE A 12 3.72 4.67 -9.97
C ILE A 12 5.23 4.68 -10.22
N THR A 13 5.62 4.82 -11.49
CA THR A 13 7.02 4.69 -11.92
C THR A 13 7.87 5.95 -11.74
N ASP A 14 7.25 7.12 -11.63
CA ASP A 14 7.94 8.43 -11.61
C ASP A 14 8.00 9.09 -10.22
N ALA A 15 7.52 8.42 -9.17
CA ALA A 15 7.62 8.92 -7.80
C ALA A 15 9.04 8.75 -7.28
N ARG A 16 9.63 9.83 -6.74
CA ARG A 16 10.96 9.77 -6.11
C ARG A 16 10.85 9.50 -4.62
N GLU A 17 9.78 10.01 -4.01
CA GLU A 17 9.50 9.87 -2.59
C GLU A 17 8.06 9.40 -2.35
N VAL A 18 7.81 8.82 -1.17
CA VAL A 18 6.46 8.43 -0.73
C VAL A 18 5.51 9.64 -0.69
N THR A 19 6.05 10.83 -0.42
CA THR A 19 5.33 12.11 -0.45
C THR A 19 4.75 12.43 -1.83
N ASP A 20 5.45 12.09 -2.92
CA ASP A 20 4.96 12.26 -4.30
C ASP A 20 3.73 11.39 -4.56
N VAL A 21 3.77 10.14 -4.09
CA VAL A 21 2.65 9.18 -4.18
C VAL A 21 1.44 9.70 -3.40
N ILE A 22 1.64 10.21 -2.19
CA ILE A 22 0.57 10.78 -1.36
C ILE A 22 -0.05 12.01 -2.04
N ALA A 23 0.78 12.90 -2.61
CA ALA A 23 0.30 14.08 -3.32
C ALA A 23 -0.52 13.72 -4.57
N TRP A 24 -0.02 12.76 -5.36
CA TRP A 24 -0.73 12.20 -6.50
C TRP A 24 -2.07 11.60 -6.09
N ALA A 25 -2.10 10.73 -5.08
CA ALA A 25 -3.32 10.06 -4.61
C ALA A 25 -4.35 11.09 -4.11
N ARG A 26 -3.89 12.12 -3.38
CA ARG A 26 -4.76 13.22 -2.93
C ARG A 26 -5.40 13.98 -4.10
N SER A 27 -4.66 14.20 -5.19
CA SER A 27 -5.20 14.83 -6.40
C SER A 27 -6.31 13.99 -7.06
N LYS A 28 -6.21 12.66 -6.96
CA LYS A 28 -7.21 11.71 -7.49
C LYS A 28 -8.42 11.56 -6.58
N ALA A 29 -8.20 11.56 -5.26
CA ALA A 29 -9.25 11.36 -4.28
C ALA A 29 -10.29 12.49 -4.25
N GLY A 30 -9.97 13.68 -4.79
CA GLY A 30 -10.94 14.79 -4.91
C GLY A 30 -11.52 15.25 -3.56
N GLY A 31 -10.73 15.12 -2.48
CA GLY A 31 -11.14 15.46 -1.11
C GLY A 31 -11.77 14.31 -0.32
N ASN A 32 -11.99 13.15 -0.92
CA ASN A 32 -12.44 11.96 -0.18
C ASN A 32 -11.30 11.34 0.65
N PRO A 33 -11.61 10.68 1.78
CA PRO A 33 -10.63 9.85 2.49
C PRO A 33 -10.06 8.77 1.58
N PHE A 34 -8.77 8.47 1.74
CA PHE A 34 -8.08 7.43 0.97
C PHE A 34 -6.97 6.78 1.80
N GLU A 35 -6.60 5.57 1.39
CA GLU A 35 -5.52 4.78 1.95
C GLU A 35 -4.50 4.48 0.86
N ILE A 36 -3.23 4.34 1.24
CA ILE A 36 -2.18 3.89 0.32
C ILE A 36 -1.48 2.69 0.94
N PHE A 37 -1.46 1.59 0.19
CA PHE A 37 -0.72 0.39 0.53
C PHE A 37 0.47 0.23 -0.42
N LEU A 38 1.64 -0.06 0.13
CA LEU A 38 2.80 -0.50 -0.62
C LEU A 38 2.71 -2.02 -0.78
N ARG A 39 2.65 -2.50 -2.03
CA ARG A 39 2.83 -3.92 -2.35
C ARG A 39 4.31 -4.21 -2.57
N TRP A 40 4.82 -5.27 -1.96
CA TRP A 40 6.13 -5.81 -2.32
C TRP A 40 6.08 -7.34 -2.41
N GLU A 41 6.99 -7.91 -3.19
CA GLU A 41 7.16 -9.35 -3.29
C GLU A 41 8.25 -9.81 -2.33
N ASP A 42 7.87 -10.70 -1.42
CA ASP A 42 8.81 -11.46 -0.60
C ASP A 42 9.02 -12.83 -1.24
N HIS A 43 10.26 -13.31 -1.25
CA HIS A 43 10.57 -14.64 -1.76
C HIS A 43 10.44 -15.62 -0.60
N HIS A 44 9.29 -16.28 -0.48
CA HIS A 44 9.13 -17.37 0.47
C HIS A 44 9.61 -18.68 -0.16
N THR A 45 10.28 -19.51 0.62
CA THR A 45 10.58 -20.88 0.20
C THR A 45 9.39 -21.76 0.56
N SER A 46 8.77 -22.39 -0.44
CA SER A 46 7.69 -23.34 -0.21
C SER A 46 8.16 -24.59 0.52
N LYS A 47 7.24 -25.46 0.94
CA LYS A 47 7.58 -26.74 1.61
C LYS A 47 8.48 -27.66 0.78
N ASN A 48 8.63 -27.40 -0.52
CA ASN A 48 9.46 -28.15 -1.45
C ASN A 48 10.71 -27.37 -1.89
N ASP A 49 11.13 -26.37 -1.10
CA ASP A 49 12.26 -25.49 -1.38
C ASP A 49 12.18 -24.73 -2.72
N GLN A 50 10.98 -24.50 -3.23
CA GLN A 50 10.77 -23.67 -4.42
C GLN A 50 10.52 -22.21 -4.00
N PRO A 51 11.19 -21.22 -4.63
CA PRO A 51 10.83 -19.82 -4.45
C PRO A 51 9.40 -19.60 -4.95
N GLU A 52 8.51 -19.18 -4.06
CA GLU A 52 7.16 -18.77 -4.41
C GLU A 52 7.02 -17.26 -4.15
N PRO A 53 6.60 -16.48 -5.16
CA PRO A 53 6.37 -15.05 -4.96
C PRO A 53 5.20 -14.87 -3.99
N TYR A 54 5.46 -14.25 -2.85
CA TYR A 54 4.46 -13.94 -1.85
C TYR A 54 4.28 -12.42 -1.77
N SER A 55 3.14 -11.92 -2.25
CA SER A 55 2.83 -10.49 -2.17
C SER A 55 2.44 -10.09 -0.75
N ARG A 56 3.14 -9.10 -0.20
CA ARG A 56 2.82 -8.45 1.06
C ARG A 56 2.37 -7.01 0.81
N TYR A 57 1.59 -6.49 1.74
CA TYR A 57 1.09 -5.12 1.71
C TYR A 57 1.39 -4.44 3.05
N ALA A 58 1.90 -3.22 3.01
CA ALA A 58 1.97 -2.35 4.19
C ALA A 58 1.17 -1.07 3.96
N LEU A 59 0.45 -0.62 4.99
CA LEU A 59 -0.16 0.70 4.94
C LEU A 59 0.93 1.76 5.14
N ILE A 60 1.01 2.69 4.20
CA ILE A 60 1.97 3.80 4.26
C ILE A 60 1.30 5.17 4.46
N TYR A 61 -0.01 5.27 4.21
CA TYR A 61 -0.77 6.49 4.48
C TYR A 61 -2.26 6.20 4.68
N GLY A 62 -2.88 6.92 5.63
CA GLY A 62 -4.30 6.80 5.96
C GLY A 62 -4.53 6.02 7.25
N LYS A 63 -5.80 5.73 7.54
CA LYS A 63 -6.20 4.80 8.60
C LYS A 63 -6.86 3.60 7.91
N PRO A 64 -6.54 2.35 8.25
CA PRO A 64 -7.20 1.20 7.64
C PRO A 64 -8.72 1.26 7.87
N ALA A 65 -9.50 0.98 6.83
CA ALA A 65 -10.95 0.87 6.92
C ALA A 65 -11.42 -0.33 7.77
N VAL A 66 -10.58 -1.36 7.93
CA VAL A 66 -10.88 -2.58 8.70
C VAL A 66 -9.93 -2.70 9.88
N GLU A 67 -10.47 -2.67 11.10
CA GLU A 67 -9.67 -2.70 12.34
C GLU A 67 -8.99 -4.07 12.58
N ASP A 68 -9.53 -5.16 12.04
CA ASP A 68 -8.99 -6.52 12.18
C ASP A 68 -7.97 -6.90 11.08
N ALA A 69 -7.64 -5.99 10.17
CA ALA A 69 -6.61 -6.24 9.17
C ALA A 69 -5.22 -6.15 9.80
N THR A 70 -4.44 -7.23 9.75
CA THR A 70 -3.03 -7.21 10.18
C THR A 70 -2.26 -6.25 9.27
N THR A 71 -1.97 -5.07 9.80
CA THR A 71 -1.32 -3.99 9.05
C THR A 71 0.07 -3.76 9.63
N GLU A 72 1.11 -4.00 8.83
CA GLU A 72 2.46 -3.54 9.15
C GLU A 72 2.55 -2.05 8.78
N THR A 73 2.84 -1.20 9.77
CA THR A 73 2.99 0.25 9.55
C THR A 73 4.46 0.57 9.43
N ILE A 74 4.89 1.04 8.26
CA ILE A 74 6.26 1.50 8.02
C ILE A 74 6.28 3.02 8.20
N SER A 75 7.08 3.50 9.14
CA SER A 75 7.28 4.94 9.37
C SER A 75 8.60 5.36 8.72
N PHE A 76 8.56 6.40 7.87
CA PHE A 76 9.76 6.99 7.27
C PHE A 76 10.17 8.22 8.06
N GLU A 77 11.38 8.23 8.62
CA GLU A 77 11.97 9.44 9.21
C GLU A 77 12.73 10.22 8.14
N SER A 78 12.38 11.49 7.91
CA SER A 78 13.19 12.41 7.10
C SER A 78 14.28 13.01 7.98
N LYS A 79 15.52 13.07 7.47
CA LYS A 79 16.60 13.87 8.07
C LYS A 79 16.47 15.35 7.72
#